data_AF-A0A2V8D8I5-F1
#
_entry.id   AF-A0A2V8D8I5-F1
#
_cell.length_a   1.000
_cell.length_b   1.000
_cell.length_c   1.000
_cell.angle_alpha   90.00
_cell.angle_beta   90.00
_cell.angle_gamma   90.00
#
_symmetry.space_group_name_H-M   'P 1'
#
loop_
_entity.id
_entity.type
_entity.pdbx_description
1 polymer ?
#
loop_
_entity_poly.entity_id
_entity_poly.type
_entity_poly.pdbx_seq_one_letter_code
_entity_poly.pdbx_strand_id
1 'polypeptide(L)'
;MGHIVAALGTCHTPYLFTRPPDENPQQLDAAAAAMQELGKVLDDTKPDAIVFLGSDHVETFSVTCIPSFAIIAGSRAVARFAGREYKLPVHREMAEDLLNQLVVEHEFDVAYSEDAELGHAFAVPFEYIIGTRDIPIVPFFTNVYVPPLPTPKRCAALGRAIAHIISGRKERVALVASGGMSHFPGTRKYLTPEFDFDRWLVSQFESGNTDALLNMTGTQLDEVGNTEMLNWAVMFGAIGAQAGELVEYIPTWHHGLCMMRFLPQRERKTATAPAQAQYGGFQFQNQGFQFYKHPPADAYGLNRLLFEVRHSAGLRDRILENLDAVAREYELNPQQRIAAEELINVGKGGLVSEHVGPLVEAGAHPLQALMSLHVIFSMSHQAAPRS
;
A
#
# COMPACT_ATOMS: atom_id res chain seq x y z
N MET A 1 14.99 14.45 24.26
CA MET A 1 14.63 13.09 23.81
C MET A 1 13.55 13.24 22.77
N GLY A 2 13.75 12.62 21.62
CA GLY A 2 12.78 12.56 20.53
C GLY A 2 11.60 11.73 20.98
N HIS A 3 10.44 11.99 20.39
CA HIS A 3 9.23 11.26 20.74
C HIS A 3 8.25 11.30 19.57
N ILE A 4 7.39 10.29 19.53
CA ILE A 4 6.32 10.19 18.55
C ILE A 4 5.18 11.09 19.00
N VAL A 5 4.87 12.12 18.22
CA VAL A 5 3.82 13.12 18.53
C VAL A 5 2.50 12.86 17.83
N ALA A 6 2.53 12.13 16.71
CA ALA A 6 1.36 11.78 15.94
C ALA A 6 1.49 10.37 15.35
N ALA A 7 0.37 9.67 15.23
CA ALA A 7 0.30 8.35 14.61
C ALA A 7 -1.03 8.20 13.88
N LEU A 8 -0.97 8.00 12.57
CA LEU A 8 -2.08 8.06 11.64
C LEU A 8 -2.12 6.78 10.80
N GLY A 9 -3.27 6.12 10.72
CA GLY A 9 -3.54 5.00 9.82
C GLY A 9 -4.47 5.45 8.70
N THR A 10 -4.16 5.10 7.45
CA THR A 10 -4.95 5.55 6.29
C THR A 10 -4.93 4.53 5.15
N CYS A 11 -5.99 4.51 4.32
CA CYS A 11 -5.93 3.84 3.02
C CYS A 11 -5.08 4.63 2.01
N HIS A 12 -4.89 4.10 0.80
CA HIS A 12 -4.20 4.81 -0.28
C HIS A 12 -4.77 4.46 -1.66
N THR A 13 -6.08 4.24 -1.77
CA THR A 13 -6.68 3.76 -3.01
C THR A 13 -6.26 4.64 -4.21
N PRO A 14 -5.75 4.05 -5.31
CA PRO A 14 -5.33 4.80 -6.50
C PRO A 14 -6.50 5.56 -7.13
N TYR A 15 -7.73 5.17 -6.81
CA TYR A 15 -8.96 5.73 -7.37
C TYR A 15 -9.27 7.15 -6.90
N LEU A 16 -8.63 7.60 -5.81
CA LEU A 16 -8.63 9.02 -5.45
C LEU A 16 -8.03 9.91 -6.56
N PHE A 17 -7.10 9.37 -7.36
CA PHE A 17 -6.49 10.06 -8.50
C PHE A 17 -7.14 9.71 -9.84
N THR A 18 -7.42 8.44 -10.10
CA THR A 18 -7.92 8.01 -11.43
C THR A 18 -9.42 8.18 -11.62
N ARG A 19 -10.22 8.22 -10.54
CA ARG A 19 -11.67 8.47 -10.55
C ARG A 19 -12.43 7.67 -11.63
N PRO A 20 -12.33 6.33 -11.67
CA PRO A 20 -12.99 5.54 -12.72
C PRO A 20 -14.54 5.57 -12.56
N PRO A 21 -15.31 5.32 -13.63
CA PRO A 21 -16.77 5.54 -13.63
C PRO A 21 -17.60 4.64 -12.70
N ASP A 22 -17.04 3.49 -12.32
CA ASP A 22 -17.60 2.51 -11.41
C ASP A 22 -17.41 2.87 -9.92
N GLU A 23 -16.55 3.87 -9.65
CA GLU A 23 -16.42 4.43 -8.32
C GLU A 23 -17.53 5.42 -7.99
N ASN A 24 -17.92 5.45 -6.72
CA ASN A 24 -18.83 6.45 -6.20
C ASN A 24 -18.05 7.75 -5.90
N PRO A 25 -18.27 8.86 -6.62
CA PRO A 25 -17.50 10.08 -6.42
C PRO A 25 -17.64 10.66 -5.01
N GLN A 26 -18.82 10.54 -4.40
CA GLN A 26 -19.07 11.03 -3.05
C GLN A 26 -18.28 10.24 -2.00
N GLN A 27 -18.12 8.92 -2.18
CA GLN A 27 -17.27 8.10 -1.31
C GLN A 27 -15.80 8.52 -1.43
N LEU A 28 -15.32 8.79 -2.64
CA LEU A 28 -13.95 9.25 -2.86
C LEU A 28 -13.70 10.65 -2.28
N ASP A 29 -14.68 11.55 -2.39
CA ASP A 29 -14.57 12.89 -1.80
C ASP A 29 -14.58 12.83 -0.27
N ALA A 30 -15.40 11.95 0.32
CA ALA A 30 -15.38 11.68 1.76
C ALA A 30 -14.03 11.09 2.22
N ALA A 31 -13.45 10.17 1.43
CA ALA A 31 -12.14 9.61 1.72
C ALA A 31 -11.04 10.69 1.73
N ALA A 32 -11.02 11.56 0.70
CA ALA A 32 -10.10 12.68 0.61
C ALA A 32 -10.25 13.66 1.80
N ALA A 33 -11.49 14.00 2.16
CA ALA A 33 -11.78 14.89 3.28
C ALA A 33 -11.33 14.31 4.63
N ALA A 34 -11.52 13.00 4.84
CA ALA A 34 -11.07 12.31 6.05
C ALA A 34 -9.53 12.21 6.12
N MET A 35 -8.84 12.01 5.00
CA MET A 35 -7.37 12.13 4.96
C MET A 35 -6.89 13.53 5.30
N GLN A 36 -7.56 14.57 4.80
CA GLN A 36 -7.25 15.96 5.14
C GLN A 36 -7.48 16.26 6.64
N GLU A 37 -8.49 15.64 7.26
CA GLU A 37 -8.70 15.69 8.71
C GLU A 37 -7.56 15.01 9.49
N LEU A 38 -7.00 13.89 8.99
CA LEU A 38 -5.75 13.33 9.54
C LEU A 38 -4.59 14.33 9.41
N GLY A 39 -4.48 15.02 8.27
CA GLY A 39 -3.47 16.05 8.02
C GLY A 39 -3.47 17.19 9.06
N LYS A 40 -4.63 17.56 9.60
CA LYS A 40 -4.71 18.57 10.68
C LYS A 40 -3.98 18.16 11.96
N VAL A 41 -3.83 16.86 12.21
CA VAL A 41 -3.01 16.37 13.34
C VAL A 41 -1.55 16.79 13.19
N LEU A 42 -1.04 16.88 11.96
CA LEU A 42 0.31 17.37 11.68
C LEU A 42 0.44 18.87 11.98
N ASP A 43 -0.62 19.66 11.75
CA ASP A 43 -0.63 21.10 12.11
C ASP A 43 -0.62 21.31 13.62
N ASP A 44 -1.41 20.50 14.34
CA ASP A 44 -1.54 20.59 15.80
C ASP A 44 -0.26 20.16 16.51
N THR A 45 0.37 19.08 16.03
CA THR A 45 1.55 18.47 16.67
C THR A 45 2.88 19.01 16.14
N LYS A 46 2.86 19.62 14.95
CA LYS A 46 4.00 20.22 14.25
C LYS A 46 5.22 19.31 14.21
N PRO A 47 5.16 18.06 13.72
CA PRO A 47 6.31 17.16 13.74
C PRO A 47 7.49 17.76 12.93
N ASP A 48 8.71 17.44 13.35
CA ASP A 48 9.95 17.84 12.67
C ASP A 48 10.30 16.85 11.54
N ALA A 49 9.78 15.62 11.59
CA ALA A 49 9.89 14.61 10.54
C ALA A 49 8.70 13.63 10.54
N ILE A 50 8.44 12.98 9.41
CA ILE A 50 7.47 11.87 9.29
C ILE A 50 8.21 10.59 8.95
N VAL A 51 8.08 9.52 9.76
CA VAL A 51 8.38 8.17 9.29
C VAL A 51 7.14 7.63 8.58
N PHE A 52 7.27 7.44 7.27
CA PHE A 52 6.15 7.06 6.41
C PHE A 52 6.25 5.57 6.09
N LEU A 53 5.34 4.79 6.66
CA LEU A 53 5.25 3.34 6.53
C LEU A 53 4.30 3.00 5.37
N GLY A 54 4.85 2.60 4.23
CA GLY A 54 4.11 2.32 3.01
C GLY A 54 4.35 0.93 2.46
N SER A 55 3.40 0.45 1.65
CA SER A 55 3.56 -0.73 0.81
C SER A 55 3.96 -0.32 -0.61
N ASP A 56 4.14 -1.32 -1.47
CA ASP A 56 4.36 -1.17 -2.90
C ASP A 56 3.40 -2.12 -3.61
N HIS A 57 2.82 -1.68 -4.73
CA HIS A 57 1.91 -2.49 -5.53
C HIS A 57 2.66 -3.15 -6.68
N VAL A 58 3.87 -3.63 -6.36
CA VAL A 58 4.87 -4.13 -7.31
C VAL A 58 5.26 -3.03 -8.31
N GLU A 59 5.10 -1.75 -7.99
CA GLU A 59 5.43 -0.59 -8.85
C GLU A 59 6.90 -0.23 -8.76
N THR A 60 7.44 -0.28 -7.55
CA THR A 60 8.81 0.06 -7.17
C THR A 60 9.71 -1.18 -7.17
N PHE A 61 9.27 -2.22 -6.46
CA PHE A 61 9.98 -3.47 -6.25
C PHE A 61 9.26 -4.58 -7.00
N SER A 62 9.96 -5.26 -7.91
CA SER A 62 9.34 -6.23 -8.82
C SER A 62 9.84 -7.64 -8.59
N VAL A 63 9.39 -8.58 -9.42
CA VAL A 63 9.91 -9.95 -9.49
C VAL A 63 11.44 -10.04 -9.65
N THR A 64 12.14 -8.95 -9.97
CA THR A 64 13.61 -8.87 -9.95
C THR A 64 14.20 -8.89 -8.53
N CYS A 65 13.58 -8.17 -7.57
CA CYS A 65 13.97 -8.17 -6.17
C CYS A 65 12.88 -7.49 -5.33
N ILE A 66 12.38 -8.18 -4.30
CA ILE A 66 11.39 -7.65 -3.36
C ILE A 66 11.95 -7.80 -1.93
N PRO A 67 12.39 -6.71 -1.29
CA PRO A 67 12.90 -6.78 0.08
C PRO A 67 11.75 -6.97 1.07
N SER A 68 11.99 -7.57 2.24
CA SER A 68 10.97 -7.59 3.30
C SER A 68 10.69 -6.19 3.84
N PHE A 69 11.77 -5.43 4.03
CA PHE A 69 11.77 -4.03 4.47
C PHE A 69 12.78 -3.26 3.64
N ALA A 70 12.45 -2.02 3.25
CA ALA A 70 13.41 -1.12 2.63
C ALA A 70 13.25 0.31 3.15
N ILE A 71 14.35 1.05 3.17
CA ILE A 71 14.36 2.48 3.47
C ILE A 71 14.87 3.25 2.26
N ILE A 72 14.16 4.34 1.93
CA ILE A 72 14.56 5.24 0.87
C ILE A 72 15.23 6.44 1.54
N ALA A 73 16.52 6.62 1.32
CA ALA A 73 17.32 7.55 2.10
C ALA A 73 18.07 8.60 1.27
N GLY A 74 17.79 8.73 -0.03
CA GLY A 74 18.32 9.83 -0.85
C GLY A 74 17.78 11.19 -0.44
N SER A 75 18.18 12.25 -1.15
CA SER A 75 17.83 13.64 -0.76
C SER A 75 16.33 13.96 -0.88
N ARG A 76 15.61 13.27 -1.76
CA ARG A 76 14.17 13.45 -1.98
C ARG A 76 13.48 12.11 -2.19
N ALA A 77 12.27 12.00 -1.66
CA ALA A 77 11.35 10.93 -1.98
C ALA A 77 10.52 11.35 -3.19
N VAL A 78 10.60 10.58 -4.27
CA VAL A 78 9.84 10.82 -5.49
C VAL A 78 8.71 9.81 -5.56
N ALA A 79 7.46 10.28 -5.58
CA ALA A 79 6.31 9.44 -5.82
C ALA A 79 5.60 9.84 -7.12
N ARG A 80 5.29 8.87 -7.98
CA ARG A 80 4.58 9.10 -9.24
C ARG A 80 3.41 8.16 -9.39
N PHE A 81 2.26 8.69 -9.76
CA PHE A 81 1.11 7.88 -10.15
C PHE A 81 0.11 8.69 -10.97
N ALA A 82 -0.50 8.07 -11.99
CA ALA A 82 -1.57 8.67 -12.81
C ALA A 82 -1.26 10.10 -13.33
N GLY A 83 -0.01 10.34 -13.76
CA GLY A 83 0.43 11.65 -14.29
C GLY A 83 0.72 12.71 -13.21
N ARG A 84 0.65 12.35 -11.93
CA ARG A 84 1.01 13.22 -10.79
C ARG A 84 2.41 12.87 -10.30
N GLU A 85 3.15 13.88 -9.88
CA GLU A 85 4.50 13.74 -9.33
C GLU A 85 4.58 14.51 -8.00
N TYR A 86 5.09 13.85 -6.97
CA TYR A 86 5.37 14.43 -5.66
C TYR A 86 6.84 14.27 -5.34
N LYS A 87 7.45 15.33 -4.80
CA LYS A 87 8.86 15.37 -4.44
C LYS A 87 9.00 15.94 -3.05
N LEU A 88 9.09 15.11 -2.02
CA LEU A 88 9.25 15.57 -0.64
C LEU A 88 10.72 15.50 -0.20
N PRO A 89 11.18 16.42 0.67
CA PRO A 89 12.50 16.31 1.27
C PRO A 89 12.57 15.06 2.15
N VAL A 90 13.70 14.36 2.12
CA VAL A 90 13.95 13.24 3.04
C VAL A 90 14.74 13.73 4.24
N HIS A 91 14.38 13.29 5.44
CA HIS A 91 15.16 13.56 6.65
C HIS A 91 16.38 12.63 6.69
N ARG A 92 17.38 12.89 5.85
CA ARG A 92 18.47 11.95 5.56
C ARG A 92 19.24 11.47 6.80
N GLU A 93 19.59 12.36 7.72
CA GLU A 93 20.28 11.99 8.97
C GLU A 93 19.50 10.95 9.79
N MET A 94 18.17 11.08 9.82
CA MET A 94 17.30 10.14 10.53
C MET A 94 17.17 8.82 9.75
N ALA A 95 17.10 8.88 8.42
CA ALA A 95 17.06 7.69 7.60
C ALA A 95 18.36 6.86 7.72
N GLU A 96 19.52 7.51 7.74
CA GLU A 96 20.82 6.87 7.94
C GLU A 96 20.95 6.26 9.35
N ASP A 97 20.52 6.99 10.40
CA ASP A 97 20.53 6.47 11.77
C ASP A 97 19.56 5.29 11.95
N LEU A 98 18.36 5.38 11.39
CA LEU A 98 17.40 4.26 11.37
C LEU A 98 17.99 3.06 10.66
N LEU A 99 18.54 3.23 9.44
CA LEU A 99 19.16 2.13 8.69
C LEU A 99 20.28 1.46 9.49
N ASN A 100 21.21 2.25 10.03
CA ASN A 100 22.36 1.72 10.76
C ASN A 100 21.93 0.99 12.04
N GLN A 101 21.13 1.63 12.90
CA GLN A 101 20.77 1.04 14.19
C GLN A 101 19.80 -0.13 14.05
N LEU A 102 18.89 -0.12 13.04
CA LEU A 102 18.04 -1.26 12.77
C LEU A 102 18.85 -2.51 12.41
N VAL A 103 19.90 -2.36 11.58
CA VAL A 103 20.76 -3.46 11.17
C VAL A 103 21.71 -3.89 12.30
N VAL A 104 22.41 -2.94 12.91
CA VAL A 104 23.53 -3.22 13.83
C VAL A 104 23.06 -3.53 15.26
N GLU A 105 22.03 -2.84 15.74
CA GLU A 105 21.61 -2.90 17.16
C GLU A 105 20.32 -3.69 17.36
N HIS A 106 19.48 -3.77 16.34
CA HIS A 106 18.17 -4.42 16.42
C HIS A 106 18.01 -5.64 15.51
N GLU A 107 19.06 -6.05 14.80
CA GLU A 107 19.11 -7.28 14.01
C GLU A 107 18.02 -7.39 12.92
N PHE A 108 17.64 -6.26 12.31
CA PHE A 108 16.75 -6.22 11.16
C PHE A 108 17.53 -6.09 9.85
N ASP A 109 17.33 -7.03 8.94
CA ASP A 109 17.78 -6.90 7.55
C ASP A 109 16.88 -5.88 6.83
N VAL A 110 17.43 -4.69 6.55
CA VAL A 110 16.74 -3.60 5.85
C VAL A 110 17.49 -3.27 4.56
N ALA A 111 16.79 -3.32 3.43
CA ALA A 111 17.36 -2.88 2.16
C ALA A 111 17.45 -1.35 2.12
N TYR A 112 18.49 -0.84 1.49
CA TYR A 112 18.66 0.58 1.23
C TYR A 112 18.40 0.90 -0.25
N SER A 113 17.73 2.01 -0.50
CA SER A 113 17.67 2.63 -1.81
C SER A 113 17.93 4.13 -1.70
N GLU A 114 18.71 4.66 -2.64
CA GLU A 114 18.92 6.11 -2.76
C GLU A 114 17.73 6.77 -3.45
N ASP A 115 17.19 6.16 -4.50
CA ASP A 115 16.32 6.83 -5.48
C ASP A 115 15.14 5.99 -5.99
N ALA A 116 14.76 4.91 -5.28
CA ALA A 116 13.57 4.14 -5.61
C ALA A 116 12.34 5.05 -5.80
N GLU A 117 11.71 4.95 -6.97
CA GLU A 117 10.49 5.69 -7.30
C GLU A 117 9.28 5.04 -6.63
N LEU A 118 8.52 5.82 -5.87
CA LEU A 118 7.40 5.36 -5.07
C LEU A 118 6.07 5.45 -5.84
N GLY A 119 5.17 4.49 -5.63
CA GLY A 119 3.86 4.43 -6.28
C GLY A 119 2.72 5.19 -5.57
N HIS A 120 1.47 4.83 -5.88
CA HIS A 120 0.28 5.50 -5.31
C HIS A 120 0.17 5.34 -3.79
N ALA A 121 0.71 4.25 -3.24
CA ALA A 121 0.74 3.98 -1.81
C ALA A 121 1.40 5.12 -0.99
N PHE A 122 2.28 5.88 -1.64
CA PHE A 122 2.89 7.08 -1.08
C PHE A 122 2.26 8.36 -1.66
N ALA A 123 2.05 8.41 -2.98
CA ALA A 123 1.57 9.60 -3.66
C ALA A 123 0.20 10.07 -3.15
N VAL A 124 -0.72 9.16 -2.83
CA VAL A 124 -2.07 9.48 -2.34
C VAL A 124 -2.01 10.17 -0.96
N PRO A 125 -1.39 9.59 0.08
CA PRO A 125 -1.26 10.30 1.35
C PRO A 125 -0.36 11.54 1.29
N PHE A 126 0.60 11.61 0.37
CA PHE A 126 1.39 12.83 0.15
C PHE A 126 0.50 14.00 -0.28
N GLU A 127 -0.49 13.78 -1.16
CA GLU A 127 -1.47 14.80 -1.55
C GLU A 127 -2.39 15.17 -0.38
N TYR A 128 -3.05 14.18 0.24
CA TYR A 128 -4.21 14.48 1.09
C TYR A 128 -3.88 14.64 2.57
N ILE A 129 -2.81 14.01 3.07
CA ILE A 129 -2.39 14.12 4.48
C ILE A 129 -1.28 15.15 4.62
N ILE A 130 -0.18 14.99 3.86
CA ILE A 130 0.96 15.92 3.95
C ILE A 130 0.60 17.25 3.28
N GLY A 131 0.06 17.20 2.06
CA GLY A 131 -0.36 18.35 1.28
C GLY A 131 0.81 19.29 1.02
N THR A 132 0.65 20.57 1.38
CA THR A 132 1.66 21.62 1.15
C THR A 132 2.65 21.80 2.29
N ARG A 133 2.60 20.95 3.33
CA ARG A 133 3.45 21.07 4.51
C ARG A 133 4.89 20.72 4.17
N ASP A 134 5.83 21.56 4.59
CA ASP A 134 7.26 21.33 4.44
C ASP A 134 7.81 20.53 5.63
N ILE A 135 7.40 19.26 5.71
CA ILE A 135 7.87 18.32 6.73
C ILE A 135 8.67 17.23 6.01
N PRO A 136 9.96 17.05 6.33
CA PRO A 136 10.76 16.01 5.70
C PRO A 136 10.31 14.62 6.15
N ILE A 137 10.43 13.65 5.25
CA ILE A 137 9.95 12.29 5.47
C ILE A 137 11.09 11.26 5.50
N VAL A 138 10.83 10.10 6.07
CA VAL A 138 11.65 8.89 5.94
C VAL A 138 10.73 7.80 5.38
N PRO A 139 10.73 7.58 4.06
CA PRO A 139 9.94 6.52 3.45
C PRO A 139 10.50 5.15 3.83
N PHE A 140 9.64 4.33 4.40
CA PHE A 140 9.95 2.99 4.85
C PHE A 140 8.94 2.02 4.24
N PHE A 141 9.43 1.13 3.40
CA PHE A 141 8.67 0.14 2.68
C PHE A 141 8.55 -1.17 3.48
N THR A 142 7.36 -1.77 3.47
CA THR A 142 7.09 -3.12 3.95
C THR A 142 6.54 -3.97 2.82
N ASN A 143 7.08 -5.18 2.63
CA ASN A 143 6.47 -6.16 1.73
C ASN A 143 5.17 -6.70 2.33
N VAL A 144 4.06 -6.44 1.66
CA VAL A 144 2.71 -6.84 2.10
C VAL A 144 1.98 -7.73 1.10
N TYR A 145 2.58 -8.05 -0.05
CA TYR A 145 1.88 -8.77 -1.12
C TYR A 145 2.63 -9.96 -1.69
N VAL A 146 3.95 -10.06 -1.55
CA VAL A 146 4.70 -11.18 -2.13
C VAL A 146 5.25 -12.07 -1.02
N PRO A 147 4.59 -13.18 -0.69
CA PRO A 147 5.05 -14.07 0.39
C PRO A 147 6.46 -14.61 0.15
N PRO A 148 7.22 -14.97 1.20
CA PRO A 148 6.84 -14.89 2.60
C PRO A 148 6.78 -13.43 3.09
N LEU A 149 5.66 -13.07 3.71
CA LEU A 149 5.47 -11.75 4.31
C LEU A 149 6.10 -11.74 5.72
N PRO A 150 6.65 -10.62 6.19
CA PRO A 150 6.98 -10.48 7.60
C PRO A 150 5.72 -10.66 8.44
N THR A 151 5.83 -11.35 9.58
CA THR A 151 4.68 -11.55 10.47
C THR A 151 4.26 -10.22 11.11
N PRO A 152 2.99 -10.06 11.53
CA PRO A 152 2.56 -8.89 12.30
C PRO A 152 3.43 -8.66 13.55
N LYS A 153 3.86 -9.73 14.22
CA LYS A 153 4.80 -9.66 15.36
C LYS A 153 6.17 -9.12 14.97
N ARG A 154 6.71 -9.53 13.82
CA ARG A 154 7.99 -9.01 13.29
C ARG A 154 7.87 -7.52 12.92
N CYS A 155 6.75 -7.13 12.33
CA CYS A 155 6.45 -5.73 12.04
C CYS A 155 6.34 -4.90 13.32
N ALA A 156 5.65 -5.38 14.35
CA ALA A 156 5.60 -4.69 15.64
C ALA A 156 6.97 -4.63 16.36
N ALA A 157 7.81 -5.66 16.20
CA ALA A 157 9.18 -5.61 16.70
C ALA A 157 10.01 -4.53 16.01
N LEU A 158 9.88 -4.40 14.68
CA LEU A 158 10.49 -3.31 13.91
C LEU A 158 10.00 -1.95 14.41
N GLY A 159 8.69 -1.80 14.63
CA GLY A 159 8.11 -0.58 15.21
C GLY A 159 8.72 -0.18 16.55
N ARG A 160 8.89 -1.15 17.46
CA ARG A 160 9.54 -0.93 18.76
C ARG A 160 10.99 -0.47 18.59
N ALA A 161 11.73 -1.05 17.65
CA ALA A 161 13.09 -0.65 17.33
C ALA A 161 13.14 0.79 16.77
N ILE A 162 12.26 1.12 15.82
CA ILE A 162 12.13 2.49 15.29
C ILE A 162 11.84 3.49 16.43
N ALA A 163 10.91 3.18 17.33
CA ALA A 163 10.60 4.03 18.48
C ALA A 163 11.78 4.19 19.45
N HIS A 164 12.55 3.12 19.68
CA HIS A 164 13.77 3.17 20.49
C HIS A 164 14.79 4.14 19.88
N ILE A 165 15.07 4.00 18.58
CA ILE A 165 16.01 4.88 17.85
C ILE A 165 15.52 6.34 17.92
N ILE A 166 14.24 6.60 17.66
CA ILE A 166 13.64 7.94 17.75
C ILE A 166 13.82 8.55 19.15
N SER A 167 13.71 7.75 20.22
CA SER A 167 13.85 8.24 21.60
C SER A 167 15.23 8.84 21.89
N GLY A 168 16.27 8.32 21.21
CA GLY A 168 17.64 8.81 21.28
C GLY A 168 17.90 10.10 20.51
N ARG A 169 16.97 10.55 19.66
CA ARG A 169 17.13 11.75 18.84
C ARG A 169 16.54 13.01 19.50
N LYS A 170 16.39 14.10 18.73
CA LYS A 170 15.82 15.38 19.19
C LYS A 170 14.47 15.71 18.55
N GLU A 171 14.15 15.09 17.43
CA GLU A 171 12.99 15.37 16.60
C GLU A 171 11.69 14.89 17.23
N ARG A 172 10.62 15.65 16.98
CA ARG A 172 9.24 15.20 17.14
C ARG A 172 8.83 14.48 15.86
N VAL A 173 8.47 13.22 15.98
CA VAL A 173 8.22 12.36 14.82
C VAL A 173 6.74 12.05 14.69
N ALA A 174 6.19 12.20 13.50
CA ALA A 174 4.89 11.64 13.15
C ALA A 174 5.07 10.28 12.44
N LEU A 175 4.16 9.35 12.70
CA LEU A 175 4.06 8.09 11.97
C LEU A 175 2.82 8.12 11.08
N VAL A 176 2.99 7.76 9.81
CA VAL A 176 1.89 7.54 8.88
C VAL A 176 1.98 6.11 8.37
N ALA A 177 0.99 5.28 8.68
CA ALA A 177 0.85 3.93 8.16
C ALA A 177 -0.20 3.91 7.06
N SER A 178 0.23 3.54 5.86
CA SER A 178 -0.60 3.53 4.67
C SER A 178 -0.96 2.11 4.24
N GLY A 179 -2.21 1.91 3.83
CA GLY A 179 -2.75 0.65 3.32
C GLY A 179 -3.86 0.08 4.19
N GLY A 180 -4.59 -0.89 3.62
CA GLY A 180 -5.78 -1.50 4.20
C GLY A 180 -7.07 -0.72 3.92
N MET A 181 -8.23 -1.18 4.38
CA MET A 181 -8.48 -2.47 5.04
C MET A 181 -8.82 -3.55 4.00
N SER A 182 -9.87 -4.36 4.19
CA SER A 182 -10.14 -5.50 3.31
C SER A 182 -10.29 -5.08 1.85
N HIS A 183 -9.48 -5.69 0.99
CA HIS A 183 -9.59 -5.60 -0.46
C HIS A 183 -8.77 -6.72 -1.12
N PHE A 184 -9.12 -7.05 -2.37
CA PHE A 184 -8.54 -8.19 -3.08
C PHE A 184 -8.14 -7.88 -4.54
N PRO A 185 -7.36 -6.80 -4.78
CA PRO A 185 -7.07 -6.27 -6.11
C PRO A 185 -6.50 -7.31 -7.07
N GLY A 186 -7.15 -7.41 -8.22
CA GLY A 186 -6.74 -8.29 -9.32
C GLY A 186 -7.04 -9.78 -9.08
N THR A 187 -7.70 -10.13 -7.97
CA THR A 187 -7.99 -11.53 -7.64
C THR A 187 -9.46 -11.86 -7.89
N ARG A 188 -9.79 -13.15 -7.87
CA ARG A 188 -11.19 -13.63 -7.96
C ARG A 188 -12.12 -13.13 -6.84
N LYS A 189 -11.57 -12.63 -5.71
CA LYS A 189 -12.35 -12.13 -4.56
C LYS A 189 -12.51 -10.61 -4.59
N TYR A 190 -12.10 -9.94 -5.68
CA TYR A 190 -12.03 -8.48 -5.73
C TYR A 190 -13.35 -7.77 -5.40
N LEU A 191 -14.48 -8.35 -5.80
CA LEU A 191 -15.83 -7.81 -5.58
C LEU A 191 -16.45 -8.13 -4.21
N THR A 192 -15.74 -8.89 -3.36
CA THR A 192 -16.27 -9.36 -2.07
C THR A 192 -15.28 -9.13 -0.93
N PRO A 193 -15.08 -7.86 -0.51
CA PRO A 193 -14.27 -7.56 0.66
C PRO A 193 -14.94 -8.01 1.96
N GLU A 194 -14.17 -8.07 3.05
CA GLU A 194 -14.62 -8.55 4.36
C GLU A 194 -14.96 -7.38 5.29
N PHE A 195 -15.98 -6.58 4.94
CA PHE A 195 -16.30 -5.35 5.66
C PHE A 195 -16.70 -5.56 7.13
N ASP A 196 -17.33 -6.68 7.47
CA ASP A 196 -17.69 -6.98 8.86
C ASP A 196 -16.44 -7.31 9.69
N PHE A 197 -15.45 -7.97 9.09
CA PHE A 197 -14.14 -8.17 9.71
C PHE A 197 -13.43 -6.82 9.93
N ASP A 198 -13.47 -5.93 8.94
CA ASP A 198 -12.87 -4.60 9.05
C ASP A 198 -13.49 -3.79 10.18
N ARG A 199 -14.82 -3.76 10.25
CA ARG A 199 -15.55 -3.10 11.35
C ARG A 199 -15.18 -3.70 12.70
N TRP A 200 -14.96 -5.01 12.79
CA TRP A 200 -14.56 -5.64 14.04
C TRP A 200 -13.15 -5.17 14.41
N LEU A 201 -12.23 -5.20 13.46
CA LEU A 201 -10.83 -4.82 13.68
C LEU A 201 -10.71 -3.33 14.04
N VAL A 202 -11.48 -2.44 13.40
CA VAL A 202 -11.60 -1.02 13.80
C VAL A 202 -12.06 -0.89 15.24
N SER A 203 -13.08 -1.64 15.68
CA SER A 203 -13.53 -1.58 17.08
C SER A 203 -12.44 -2.01 18.08
N GLN A 204 -11.58 -2.96 17.68
CA GLN A 204 -10.44 -3.37 18.49
C GLN A 204 -9.43 -2.22 18.60
N PHE A 205 -9.11 -1.55 17.50
CA PHE A 205 -8.19 -0.41 17.50
C PHE A 205 -8.76 0.79 18.27
N GLU A 206 -10.06 1.07 18.18
CA GLU A 206 -10.69 2.08 19.02
C GLU A 206 -10.49 1.75 20.50
N SER A 207 -10.66 0.49 20.92
CA SER A 207 -10.40 0.09 22.32
C SER A 207 -8.92 0.01 22.71
N GLY A 208 -8.00 0.24 21.79
CA GLY A 208 -6.55 0.10 22.00
C GLY A 208 -6.05 -1.34 21.99
N ASN A 209 -6.90 -2.30 21.60
CA ASN A 209 -6.54 -3.71 21.45
C ASN A 209 -5.84 -3.95 20.10
N THR A 210 -4.57 -3.57 20.01
CA THR A 210 -3.74 -3.82 18.81
C THR A 210 -3.42 -5.30 18.62
N ASP A 211 -3.48 -6.10 19.69
CA ASP A 211 -3.23 -7.55 19.66
C ASP A 211 -4.20 -8.31 18.75
N ALA A 212 -5.37 -7.72 18.48
CA ALA A 212 -6.30 -8.20 17.45
C ALA A 212 -5.62 -8.34 16.08
N LEU A 213 -4.72 -7.44 15.71
CA LEU A 213 -3.90 -7.53 14.49
C LEU A 213 -2.59 -8.28 14.75
N LEU A 214 -1.88 -7.95 15.84
CA LEU A 214 -0.51 -8.42 16.07
C LEU A 214 -0.42 -9.94 16.28
N ASN A 215 -1.51 -10.61 16.66
CA ASN A 215 -1.56 -12.05 16.82
C ASN A 215 -2.04 -12.81 15.57
N MET A 216 -2.35 -12.12 14.47
CA MET A 216 -2.70 -12.76 13.21
C MET A 216 -1.48 -13.32 12.49
N THR A 217 -1.73 -14.26 11.58
CA THR A 217 -0.74 -14.79 10.64
C THR A 217 -0.87 -14.12 9.27
N GLY A 218 0.20 -14.17 8.45
CA GLY A 218 0.14 -13.70 7.06
C GLY A 218 -0.96 -14.38 6.25
N THR A 219 -1.17 -15.69 6.48
CA THR A 219 -2.29 -16.46 5.89
C THR A 219 -3.65 -15.88 6.26
N GLN A 220 -3.87 -15.56 7.53
CA GLN A 220 -5.14 -14.98 7.99
C GLN A 220 -5.36 -13.59 7.40
N LEU A 221 -4.30 -12.77 7.31
CA LEU A 221 -4.39 -11.46 6.66
C LEU A 221 -4.70 -11.59 5.15
N ASP A 222 -4.17 -12.60 4.47
CA ASP A 222 -4.51 -12.90 3.07
C ASP A 222 -5.99 -13.30 2.93
N GLU A 223 -6.52 -14.16 3.81
CA GLU A 223 -7.92 -14.61 3.75
C GLU A 223 -8.94 -13.46 3.88
N VAL A 224 -8.61 -12.43 4.65
CA VAL A 224 -9.46 -11.25 4.89
C VAL A 224 -9.03 -10.01 4.12
N GLY A 225 -8.06 -10.13 3.19
CA GLY A 225 -7.65 -9.04 2.29
C GLY A 225 -6.98 -7.87 3.00
N ASN A 226 -6.31 -8.13 4.13
CA ASN A 226 -5.77 -7.14 5.06
C ASN A 226 -4.24 -7.26 5.21
N THR A 227 -3.52 -7.79 4.22
CA THR A 227 -2.06 -7.95 4.30
C THR A 227 -1.33 -6.60 4.43
N GLU A 228 -1.89 -5.52 3.90
CA GLU A 228 -1.36 -4.17 4.05
C GLU A 228 -1.36 -3.63 5.49
N MET A 229 -2.14 -4.25 6.37
CA MET A 229 -2.15 -3.93 7.80
C MET A 229 -0.80 -4.20 8.47
N LEU A 230 0.15 -4.85 7.80
CA LEU A 230 1.53 -4.96 8.27
C LEU A 230 2.19 -3.58 8.49
N ASN A 231 1.86 -2.56 7.69
CA ASN A 231 2.32 -1.18 7.95
C ASN A 231 1.77 -0.64 9.28
N TRP A 232 0.51 -0.94 9.58
CA TRP A 232 -0.11 -0.57 10.85
C TRP A 232 0.48 -1.37 12.01
N ALA A 233 0.87 -2.62 11.80
CA ALA A 233 1.56 -3.43 12.81
C ALA A 233 2.92 -2.80 13.18
N VAL A 234 3.66 -2.23 12.22
CA VAL A 234 4.86 -1.43 12.51
C VAL A 234 4.51 -0.21 13.36
N MET A 235 3.49 0.57 12.97
CA MET A 235 3.03 1.73 13.75
C MET A 235 2.63 1.34 15.18
N PHE A 236 1.85 0.28 15.37
CA PHE A 236 1.44 -0.20 16.70
C PHE A 236 2.61 -0.69 17.54
N GLY A 237 3.61 -1.31 16.92
CA GLY A 237 4.87 -1.60 17.58
C GLY A 237 5.54 -0.35 18.15
N ALA A 238 5.51 0.75 17.40
CA ALA A 238 6.16 2.00 17.78
C ALA A 238 5.42 2.79 18.87
N ILE A 239 4.08 2.81 18.83
CA ILE A 239 3.27 3.61 19.77
C ILE A 239 2.74 2.82 20.98
N GLY A 240 2.82 1.50 20.93
CA GLY A 240 2.23 0.60 21.92
C GLY A 240 0.70 0.56 21.86
N ALA A 241 0.07 0.05 22.92
CA ALA A 241 -1.38 -0.01 23.03
C ALA A 241 -1.94 1.41 23.25
N GLN A 242 -2.52 1.98 22.21
CA GLN A 242 -3.14 3.29 22.21
C GLN A 242 -4.57 3.17 21.69
N ALA A 243 -5.52 3.77 22.39
CA ALA A 243 -6.86 3.93 21.87
C ALA A 243 -6.83 4.77 20.58
N GLY A 244 -7.48 4.29 19.53
CA GLY A 244 -7.68 5.03 18.29
C GLY A 244 -8.99 5.80 18.26
N GLU A 245 -9.04 6.80 17.38
CA GLU A 245 -10.25 7.49 16.93
C GLU A 245 -10.44 7.18 15.45
N LEU A 246 -11.59 6.59 15.11
CA LEU A 246 -12.01 6.46 13.73
C LEU A 246 -12.44 7.83 13.19
N VAL A 247 -11.76 8.31 12.15
CA VAL A 247 -12.17 9.52 11.43
C VAL A 247 -13.28 9.17 10.45
N GLU A 248 -13.09 8.11 9.66
CA GLU A 248 -14.09 7.62 8.70
C GLU A 248 -13.78 6.19 8.27
N TYR A 249 -14.84 5.41 8.00
CA TYR A 249 -14.77 4.10 7.36
C TYR A 249 -15.77 4.00 6.20
N ILE A 250 -15.27 3.78 4.99
CA ILE A 250 -16.06 3.81 3.75
C ILE A 250 -15.99 2.43 3.08
N PRO A 251 -17.07 1.64 3.11
CA PRO A 251 -17.15 0.42 2.31
C PRO A 251 -17.50 0.79 0.87
N THR A 252 -16.50 0.76 -0.02
CA THR A 252 -16.74 0.84 -1.48
C THR A 252 -17.23 -0.51 -2.00
N TRP A 253 -17.30 -0.72 -3.31
CA TRP A 253 -17.66 -2.02 -3.86
C TRP A 253 -16.51 -3.06 -3.80
N HIS A 254 -15.25 -2.64 -3.58
CA HIS A 254 -14.06 -3.51 -3.58
C HIS A 254 -13.05 -3.28 -2.46
N HIS A 255 -13.21 -2.22 -1.66
CA HIS A 255 -12.22 -1.81 -0.67
C HIS A 255 -12.86 -1.12 0.54
N GLY A 256 -12.52 -1.60 1.75
CA GLY A 256 -12.82 -0.91 3.00
C GLY A 256 -11.82 0.21 3.26
N LEU A 257 -12.17 1.46 2.94
CA LEU A 257 -11.28 2.62 3.16
C LEU A 257 -11.37 3.06 4.62
N CYS A 258 -10.24 3.07 5.33
CA CYS A 258 -10.20 3.41 6.75
C CYS A 258 -9.21 4.54 7.03
N MET A 259 -9.66 5.55 7.78
CA MET A 259 -8.83 6.65 8.28
C MET A 259 -8.94 6.71 9.79
N MET A 260 -7.84 6.48 10.50
CA MET A 260 -7.79 6.50 11.97
C MET A 260 -6.61 7.33 12.46
N ARG A 261 -6.77 7.94 13.64
CA ARG A 261 -5.67 8.59 14.37
C ARG A 261 -5.55 8.03 15.79
N PHE A 262 -4.33 7.97 16.31
CA PHE A 262 -4.01 7.36 17.60
C PHE A 262 -3.28 8.31 18.55
N LEU A 263 -2.40 9.14 18.00
CA LEU A 263 -1.69 10.17 18.75
C LEU A 263 -1.88 11.55 18.09
N PRO A 264 -1.99 12.62 18.90
CA PRO A 264 -2.11 12.59 20.36
C PRO A 264 -3.49 12.03 20.79
N GLN A 265 -3.59 11.53 22.02
CA GLN A 265 -4.88 11.08 22.57
C GLN A 265 -5.86 12.27 22.61
N ARG A 266 -7.06 12.07 22.08
CA ARG A 266 -8.14 13.07 22.01
C ARG A 266 -9.41 12.49 22.64
N GLU A 267 -10.29 13.38 23.10
CA GLU A 267 -11.62 12.96 23.53
C GLU A 267 -12.39 12.42 22.32
N ARG A 268 -12.93 11.20 22.44
CA ARG A 268 -13.65 10.56 21.33
C ARG A 268 -14.96 11.28 21.08
N LYS A 269 -15.20 11.68 19.83
CA LYS A 269 -16.46 12.31 19.41
C LYS A 269 -17.59 11.30 19.18
N THR A 270 -17.26 10.04 18.94
CA THR A 270 -18.21 8.96 18.62
C THR A 270 -18.09 7.81 19.62
N ALA A 271 -19.24 7.24 19.96
CA ALA A 271 -19.31 6.07 20.84
C ALA A 271 -18.78 4.82 20.09
N THR A 272 -18.07 3.96 20.81
CA THR A 272 -17.56 2.68 20.30
C THR A 272 -18.70 1.91 19.63
N ALA A 273 -18.47 1.39 18.43
CA ALA A 273 -19.40 0.45 17.81
C ALA A 273 -19.71 -0.70 18.79
N PRO A 274 -20.96 -1.22 18.83
CA PRO A 274 -21.32 -2.30 19.74
C PRO A 274 -20.38 -3.49 19.58
N ALA A 275 -20.21 -4.28 20.65
CA ALA A 275 -19.35 -5.46 20.64
C ALA A 275 -19.70 -6.37 19.47
N GLN A 276 -18.83 -6.40 18.47
CA GLN A 276 -18.99 -7.24 17.29
C GLN A 276 -18.59 -8.68 17.62
N ALA A 277 -19.18 -9.64 16.92
CA ALA A 277 -18.70 -11.02 16.96
C ALA A 277 -17.19 -11.05 16.68
N GLN A 278 -16.46 -11.98 17.30
CA GLN A 278 -15.02 -12.12 17.06
C GLN A 278 -14.75 -12.26 15.55
N TYR A 279 -13.80 -11.49 15.03
CA TYR A 279 -13.47 -11.41 13.60
C TYR A 279 -14.64 -10.99 12.69
N GLY A 280 -15.65 -10.28 13.21
CA GLY A 280 -16.87 -9.99 12.45
C GLY A 280 -17.68 -11.25 12.10
N GLY A 281 -17.43 -12.38 12.78
CA GLY A 281 -18.00 -13.68 12.45
C GLY A 281 -17.19 -14.50 11.44
N PHE A 282 -16.13 -13.92 10.84
CA PHE A 282 -15.29 -14.61 9.87
C PHE A 282 -14.64 -15.87 10.46
N GLN A 283 -14.59 -16.95 9.68
CA GLN A 283 -14.00 -18.23 10.07
C GLN A 283 -12.77 -18.52 9.21
N PHE A 284 -11.59 -18.43 9.81
CA PHE A 284 -10.33 -18.68 9.12
C PHE A 284 -10.17 -20.16 8.73
N GLN A 285 -9.72 -20.40 7.50
CA GLN A 285 -9.45 -21.72 6.96
C GLN A 285 -8.02 -22.18 7.25
N ASN A 286 -7.08 -21.23 7.32
CA ASN A 286 -5.64 -21.43 7.57
C ASN A 286 -4.96 -22.39 6.57
N GLN A 287 -5.32 -22.30 5.28
CA GLN A 287 -4.81 -23.20 4.22
C GLN A 287 -3.59 -22.66 3.46
N GLY A 288 -2.89 -21.69 4.04
CA GLY A 288 -1.82 -20.93 3.38
C GLY A 288 -2.35 -19.81 2.49
N PHE A 289 -1.44 -19.04 1.90
CA PHE A 289 -1.79 -17.94 0.99
C PHE A 289 -2.64 -18.45 -0.18
N GLN A 290 -3.73 -17.75 -0.49
CA GLN A 290 -4.67 -18.08 -1.54
C GLN A 290 -4.60 -17.09 -2.70
N PHE A 291 -4.37 -15.81 -2.42
CA PHE A 291 -4.58 -14.73 -3.40
C PHE A 291 -3.27 -14.21 -3.99
N TYR A 292 -2.29 -13.88 -3.16
CA TYR A 292 -1.01 -13.34 -3.64
C TYR A 292 0.10 -14.36 -3.43
N LYS A 293 0.38 -15.14 -4.48
CA LYS A 293 1.46 -16.15 -4.49
C LYS A 293 2.58 -15.68 -5.41
N HIS A 294 3.78 -16.21 -5.19
CA HIS A 294 4.85 -16.08 -6.17
C HIS A 294 4.38 -16.61 -7.53
N PRO A 295 4.63 -15.87 -8.62
CA PRO A 295 4.49 -16.40 -9.97
C PRO A 295 5.30 -17.69 -10.13
N PRO A 296 4.80 -18.66 -10.92
CA PRO A 296 5.60 -19.82 -11.28
C PRO A 296 6.80 -19.38 -12.12
N ALA A 297 7.91 -20.13 -12.07
CA ALA A 297 9.17 -19.72 -12.68
C ALA A 297 9.07 -19.54 -14.20
N ASP A 298 8.24 -20.34 -14.87
CA ASP A 298 7.95 -20.24 -16.31
C ASP A 298 7.10 -19.00 -16.68
N ALA A 299 6.55 -18.28 -15.70
CA ALA A 299 5.86 -17.00 -15.89
C ALA A 299 6.74 -15.78 -15.59
N TYR A 300 8.05 -15.97 -15.36
CA TYR A 300 8.97 -14.85 -15.14
C TYR A 300 8.93 -13.83 -16.29
N GLY A 301 8.95 -14.31 -17.53
CA GLY A 301 8.89 -13.47 -18.74
C GLY A 301 7.64 -12.60 -18.79
N LEU A 302 6.47 -13.18 -18.51
CA LEU A 302 5.20 -12.46 -18.45
C LEU A 302 5.22 -11.38 -17.36
N ASN A 303 5.64 -11.73 -16.15
CA ASN A 303 5.69 -10.75 -15.06
C ASN A 303 6.70 -9.63 -15.38
N ARG A 304 7.90 -9.96 -15.88
CA ARG A 304 8.86 -8.93 -16.31
C ARG A 304 8.26 -7.98 -17.36
N LEU A 305 7.54 -8.50 -18.35
CA LEU A 305 6.83 -7.68 -19.34
C LEU A 305 5.81 -6.73 -18.66
N LEU A 306 4.97 -7.24 -17.77
CA LEU A 306 3.96 -6.46 -17.05
C LEU A 306 4.58 -5.38 -16.15
N PHE A 307 5.79 -5.61 -15.62
CA PHE A 307 6.52 -4.60 -14.87
C PHE A 307 7.05 -3.49 -15.77
N GLU A 308 7.80 -3.85 -16.81
CA GLU A 308 8.52 -2.92 -17.68
C GLU A 308 7.57 -2.10 -18.56
N VAL A 309 6.45 -2.68 -18.97
CA VAL A 309 5.45 -2.00 -19.84
C VAL A 309 4.85 -0.77 -19.18
N ARG A 310 4.85 -0.67 -17.84
CA ARG A 310 4.39 0.53 -17.14
C ARG A 310 5.35 1.70 -17.31
N HIS A 311 6.63 1.42 -17.40
CA HIS A 311 7.70 2.42 -17.38
C HIS A 311 8.21 2.80 -18.78
N SER A 312 7.83 2.05 -19.82
CA SER A 312 8.36 2.24 -21.18
C SER A 312 7.27 2.50 -22.21
N ALA A 313 7.20 3.74 -22.70
CA ALA A 313 6.33 4.12 -23.82
C ALA A 313 6.69 3.33 -25.09
N GLY A 314 7.99 3.24 -25.40
CA GLY A 314 8.44 2.48 -26.58
C GLY A 314 8.10 0.99 -26.49
N LEU A 315 8.07 0.39 -25.30
CA LEU A 315 7.61 -1.00 -25.14
C LEU A 315 6.11 -1.14 -25.41
N ARG A 316 5.29 -0.18 -24.98
CA ARG A 316 3.85 -0.15 -25.31
C ARG A 316 3.62 -0.01 -26.80
N ASP A 317 4.36 0.87 -27.48
CA ASP A 317 4.26 1.04 -28.93
C ASP A 317 4.62 -0.28 -29.65
N ARG A 318 5.70 -0.95 -29.23
CA ARG A 318 6.11 -2.25 -29.77
C ARG A 318 5.06 -3.35 -29.56
N ILE A 319 4.35 -3.34 -28.43
CA ILE A 319 3.25 -4.28 -28.15
C ILE A 319 2.11 -4.08 -29.15
N LEU A 320 1.75 -2.82 -29.43
CA LEU A 320 0.71 -2.48 -30.41
C LEU A 320 1.11 -2.82 -31.85
N GLU A 321 2.39 -2.63 -32.19
CA GLU A 321 2.91 -2.91 -33.54
C GLU A 321 3.12 -4.41 -33.80
N ASN A 322 3.73 -5.13 -32.86
CA ASN A 322 4.11 -6.53 -33.04
C ASN A 322 4.27 -7.28 -31.71
N LEU A 323 3.15 -7.64 -31.09
CA LEU A 323 3.12 -8.42 -29.85
C LEU A 323 3.86 -9.77 -29.97
N ASP A 324 3.91 -10.40 -31.15
CA ASP A 324 4.64 -11.67 -31.33
C ASP A 324 6.16 -11.50 -31.19
N ALA A 325 6.71 -10.37 -31.64
CA ALA A 325 8.12 -10.07 -31.46
C ALA A 325 8.45 -9.81 -29.99
N VAL A 326 7.62 -9.02 -29.30
CA VAL A 326 7.75 -8.77 -27.86
C VAL A 326 7.62 -10.09 -27.08
N ALA A 327 6.66 -10.93 -27.41
CA ALA A 327 6.48 -12.21 -26.72
C ALA A 327 7.70 -13.13 -26.84
N ARG A 328 8.40 -13.13 -27.98
CA ARG A 328 9.66 -13.88 -28.14
C ARG A 328 10.80 -13.29 -27.29
N GLU A 329 10.92 -11.97 -27.24
CA GLU A 329 11.93 -11.26 -26.40
C GLU A 329 11.73 -11.51 -24.90
N TYR A 330 10.48 -11.64 -24.47
CA TYR A 330 10.11 -11.94 -23.08
C TYR A 330 9.88 -13.44 -22.83
N GLU A 331 10.22 -14.30 -23.79
CA GLU A 331 10.15 -15.76 -23.65
C GLU A 331 8.75 -16.27 -23.23
N LEU A 332 7.68 -15.63 -23.69
CA LEU A 332 6.32 -16.01 -23.35
C LEU A 332 5.94 -17.35 -24.00
N ASN A 333 5.39 -18.25 -23.22
CA ASN A 333 4.79 -19.48 -23.74
C ASN A 333 3.47 -19.18 -24.51
N PRO A 334 2.89 -20.14 -25.25
CA PRO A 334 1.69 -19.88 -26.05
C PRO A 334 0.49 -19.33 -25.24
N GLN A 335 0.27 -19.83 -24.02
CA GLN A 335 -0.81 -19.35 -23.16
C GLN A 335 -0.57 -17.91 -22.70
N GLN A 336 0.66 -17.60 -22.27
CA GLN A 336 1.07 -16.26 -21.83
C GLN A 336 1.02 -15.25 -22.97
N ARG A 337 1.40 -15.67 -24.19
CA ARG A 337 1.26 -14.83 -25.39
C ARG A 337 -0.20 -14.49 -25.66
N ILE A 338 -1.11 -15.44 -25.58
CA ILE A 338 -2.56 -15.19 -25.76
C ILE A 338 -3.04 -14.22 -24.68
N ALA A 339 -2.71 -14.48 -23.41
CA ALA A 339 -3.09 -13.61 -22.30
C ALA A 339 -2.54 -12.18 -22.43
N ALA A 340 -1.36 -11.99 -23.02
CA ALA A 340 -0.77 -10.67 -23.23
C ALA A 340 -1.56 -9.78 -24.21
N GLU A 341 -2.53 -10.33 -24.95
CA GLU A 341 -3.46 -9.53 -25.78
C GLU A 341 -4.33 -8.58 -24.92
N GLU A 342 -4.51 -8.91 -23.64
CA GLU A 342 -5.24 -8.06 -22.69
C GLU A 342 -4.58 -6.70 -22.49
N LEU A 343 -3.26 -6.58 -22.70
CA LEU A 343 -2.56 -5.29 -22.71
C LEU A 343 -3.01 -4.38 -23.85
N ILE A 344 -3.53 -4.95 -24.94
CA ILE A 344 -4.11 -4.20 -26.07
C ILE A 344 -5.61 -4.00 -25.84
N ASN A 345 -6.30 -5.04 -25.37
CA ASN A 345 -7.76 -5.04 -25.23
C ASN A 345 -8.24 -4.07 -24.14
N VAL A 346 -7.49 -3.88 -23.06
CA VAL A 346 -7.85 -2.91 -22.00
C VAL A 346 -8.01 -1.48 -22.54
N GLY A 347 -7.31 -1.14 -23.63
CA GLY A 347 -7.44 0.16 -24.29
C GLY A 347 -8.73 0.34 -25.11
N LYS A 348 -9.52 -0.71 -25.31
CA LYS A 348 -10.72 -0.72 -26.18
C LYS A 348 -12.04 -0.50 -25.43
N GLY A 349 -11.99 -0.27 -24.12
CA GLY A 349 -13.15 -0.06 -23.24
C GLY A 349 -13.49 -1.28 -22.39
N GLY A 350 -14.43 -1.13 -21.44
CA GLY A 350 -14.73 -2.13 -20.40
C GLY A 350 -14.10 -1.77 -19.05
N LEU A 351 -14.28 -2.65 -18.06
CA LEU A 351 -13.67 -2.48 -16.74
C LEU A 351 -12.24 -3.05 -16.78
N VAL A 352 -11.26 -2.30 -16.27
CA VAL A 352 -9.85 -2.76 -16.22
C VAL A 352 -9.70 -4.12 -15.54
N SER A 353 -10.52 -4.40 -14.52
CA SER A 353 -10.54 -5.65 -13.77
C SER A 353 -10.94 -6.88 -14.60
N GLU A 354 -11.73 -6.71 -15.67
CA GLU A 354 -12.16 -7.80 -16.56
C GLU A 354 -10.98 -8.41 -17.31
N HIS A 355 -9.92 -7.63 -17.54
CA HIS A 355 -8.74 -8.03 -18.28
C HIS A 355 -7.67 -8.72 -17.42
N VAL A 356 -7.86 -8.78 -16.09
CA VAL A 356 -6.86 -9.34 -15.16
C VAL A 356 -6.87 -10.87 -15.16
N GLY A 357 -8.06 -11.48 -15.22
CA GLY A 357 -8.24 -12.93 -15.12
C GLY A 357 -7.35 -13.75 -16.05
N PRO A 358 -7.36 -13.47 -17.38
CA PRO A 358 -6.52 -14.19 -18.34
C PRO A 358 -5.02 -14.14 -18.03
N LEU A 359 -4.52 -12.98 -17.57
CA LEU A 359 -3.12 -12.81 -17.18
C LEU A 359 -2.77 -13.63 -15.94
N VAL A 360 -3.64 -13.62 -14.93
CA VAL A 360 -3.44 -14.39 -13.69
C VAL A 360 -3.50 -15.89 -13.96
N GLU A 361 -4.42 -16.35 -14.80
CA GLU A 361 -4.49 -17.74 -15.26
C GLU A 361 -3.24 -18.18 -16.03
N ALA A 362 -2.58 -17.24 -16.72
CA ALA A 362 -1.28 -17.46 -17.38
C ALA A 362 -0.06 -17.34 -16.45
N GLY A 363 -0.27 -17.14 -15.14
CA GLY A 363 0.79 -17.12 -14.12
C GLY A 363 1.27 -15.72 -13.73
N ALA A 364 0.58 -14.64 -14.13
CA ALA A 364 0.90 -13.30 -13.64
C ALA A 364 0.54 -13.14 -12.15
N HIS A 365 1.32 -12.35 -11.43
CA HIS A 365 0.94 -11.88 -10.11
C HIS A 365 -0.30 -10.96 -10.23
N PRO A 366 -1.38 -11.17 -9.43
CA PRO A 366 -2.63 -10.40 -9.56
C PRO A 366 -2.47 -8.89 -9.54
N LEU A 367 -1.69 -8.36 -8.59
CA LEU A 367 -1.43 -6.92 -8.52
C LEU A 367 -0.64 -6.40 -9.71
N GLN A 368 0.33 -7.18 -10.19
CA GLN A 368 1.19 -6.75 -11.28
C GLN A 368 0.40 -6.68 -12.59
N ALA A 369 -0.47 -7.67 -12.82
CA ALA A 369 -1.43 -7.65 -13.91
C ALA A 369 -2.35 -6.43 -13.80
N LEU A 370 -3.06 -6.25 -12.68
CA LEU A 370 -3.98 -5.14 -12.49
C LEU A 370 -3.30 -3.77 -12.67
N MET A 371 -2.13 -3.57 -12.09
CA MET A 371 -1.43 -2.29 -12.15
C MET A 371 -0.87 -1.98 -13.53
N SER A 372 -0.39 -2.99 -14.25
CA SER A 372 0.03 -2.81 -15.65
C SER A 372 -1.13 -2.35 -16.54
N LEU A 373 -2.31 -2.95 -16.35
CA LEU A 373 -3.51 -2.63 -17.10
C LEU A 373 -4.05 -1.25 -16.77
N HIS A 374 -4.03 -0.83 -15.50
CA HIS A 374 -4.43 0.53 -15.12
C HIS A 374 -3.55 1.61 -15.75
N VAL A 375 -2.23 1.40 -15.81
CA VAL A 375 -1.31 2.36 -16.46
C VAL A 375 -1.64 2.46 -17.95
N ILE A 376 -1.82 1.32 -18.64
CA ILE A 376 -2.15 1.31 -20.07
C ILE A 376 -3.52 1.96 -20.34
N PHE A 377 -4.53 1.64 -19.53
CA PHE A 377 -5.87 2.20 -19.63
C PHE A 377 -5.86 3.72 -19.45
N SER A 378 -5.18 4.22 -18.41
CA SER A 378 -5.11 5.65 -18.10
C SER A 378 -4.47 6.44 -19.24
N MET A 379 -3.40 5.93 -19.84
CA MET A 379 -2.72 6.59 -20.95
C MET A 379 -3.56 6.60 -22.23
N SER A 380 -4.29 5.52 -22.52
CA SER A 380 -5.16 5.41 -23.70
C SER A 380 -6.32 6.42 -23.65
N HIS A 381 -6.84 6.72 -22.45
CA HIS A 381 -7.97 7.64 -22.27
C HIS A 381 -7.54 9.10 -22.05
N GLN A 382 -6.29 9.38 -21.69
CA GLN A 382 -5.74 10.74 -21.70
C GLN A 382 -5.51 11.31 -23.11
N ALA A 383 -5.49 10.46 -24.14
CA ALA A 383 -5.38 10.86 -25.54
C ALA A 383 -6.69 11.37 -26.16
N ALA A 384 -7.83 11.27 -25.47
CA ALA A 384 -9.07 11.88 -25.92
C ALA A 384 -9.11 13.36 -25.49
N PRO A 385 -9.16 14.34 -26.42
CA PRO A 385 -9.27 15.73 -26.03
C PRO A 385 -10.56 15.92 -25.22
N ARG A 386 -10.45 16.54 -24.04
CA ARG A 386 -11.61 17.09 -23.34
C ARG A 386 -12.22 18.15 -24.25
N SER A 387 -13.28 17.78 -24.96
CA SER A 387 -14.11 18.68 -25.77
C SER A 387 -14.88 19.66 -24.91
#